data_AF-A0A0D1C687-F1
#
_entry.id   AF-A0A0D1C687-F1
#
_cell.length_a   1.000
_cell.length_b   1.000
_cell.length_c   1.000
_cell.angle_alpha   90.00
_cell.angle_beta   90.00
_cell.angle_gamma   90.00
#
_symmetry.space_group_name_H-M   'P 1'
#
loop_
_entity.id
_entity.type
_entity.pdbx_description
1 polymer ?
#
loop_
_entity_poly.entity_id
_entity_poly.type
_entity_poly.pdbx_seq_one_letter_code
_entity_poly.pdbx_strand_id
1 'polypeptide(L)'
;MQLIASFVALTSLAVSAVSAAPFSSLLATRALESFQPEGQIDSVWRIHESCNGTQRAQISSGIDDMKKLAHNSINHILNYPKDEFFIKYFGQDADPAPVVGYYVELVYGNKGDALLRCDNPDDNCRLPEWNGHWRGNNATAETVICELSYVTRRPLEKLCSAGFQLGTDNPSLYFGADLMHRAFHVPEFVHEKIHHYADSYADVLELAEHNSTAAVQNQHSLQYFALDVYSRKLTKWGCIGDVKQSHDDHAHASSSSAAPAPTSTPAATPTPSAASSDCHTHADGSIHCGTH
;
A
#
# COMPACT_ATOMS: atom_id res chain seq x y z
N MET A 1 42.83 -75.81 -21.55
CA MET A 1 44.05 -75.94 -20.74
C MET A 1 44.06 -74.77 -19.77
N GLN A 2 43.93 -75.05 -18.48
CA GLN A 2 43.81 -74.07 -17.39
C GLN A 2 45.03 -73.14 -17.32
N LEU A 3 44.81 -71.91 -16.85
CA LEU A 3 45.61 -71.35 -15.76
C LEU A 3 44.83 -70.25 -15.04
N ILE A 4 44.49 -70.59 -13.81
CA ILE A 4 43.97 -69.73 -12.75
C ILE A 4 45.16 -68.91 -12.22
N ALA A 5 44.98 -67.61 -12.04
CA ALA A 5 45.88 -66.81 -11.21
C ALA A 5 45.08 -65.82 -10.37
N SER A 6 44.91 -66.19 -9.11
CA SER A 6 44.38 -65.38 -8.01
C SER A 6 45.27 -64.14 -7.81
N PHE A 7 44.66 -62.96 -7.71
CA PHE A 7 45.35 -61.77 -7.22
C PHE A 7 44.82 -61.34 -5.85
N VAL A 8 45.80 -61.17 -4.98
CA VAL A 8 45.81 -60.82 -3.57
C VAL A 8 45.07 -59.52 -3.27
N ALA A 9 44.26 -59.52 -2.21
CA ALA A 9 43.72 -58.32 -1.59
C ALA A 9 44.81 -57.64 -0.74
N LEU A 10 45.16 -56.39 -1.07
CA LEU A 10 45.93 -55.49 -0.19
C LEU A 10 45.03 -54.35 0.28
N THR A 11 44.76 -54.34 1.58
CA THR A 11 44.18 -53.23 2.32
C THR A 11 45.22 -52.12 2.46
N SER A 12 44.87 -50.89 2.08
CA SER A 12 45.66 -49.68 2.40
C SER A 12 44.73 -48.65 3.04
N LEU A 13 44.96 -48.41 4.34
CA LEU A 13 44.38 -47.29 5.08
C LEU A 13 45.01 -45.99 4.59
N ALA A 14 44.22 -45.13 3.94
CA ALA A 14 44.59 -43.74 3.71
C ALA A 14 44.04 -42.89 4.89
N VAL A 15 44.96 -42.35 5.69
CA VAL A 15 44.64 -41.34 6.70
C VAL A 15 44.49 -40.00 5.99
N SER A 16 43.25 -39.52 5.83
CA SER A 16 42.98 -38.17 5.35
C SER A 16 43.22 -37.17 6.48
N ALA A 17 44.31 -36.41 6.39
CA ALA A 17 44.52 -35.22 7.22
C ALA A 17 43.55 -34.12 6.74
N VAL A 18 42.47 -33.92 7.50
CA VAL A 18 41.57 -32.77 7.31
C VAL A 18 42.32 -31.52 7.77
N SER A 19 42.80 -30.71 6.82
CA SER A 19 43.24 -29.34 7.12
C SER A 19 42.00 -28.52 7.45
N ALA A 20 41.82 -28.20 8.73
CA ALA A 20 40.84 -27.23 9.18
C ALA A 20 41.23 -25.84 8.63
N ALA A 21 40.59 -25.41 7.54
CA ALA A 21 40.63 -24.01 7.15
C ALA A 21 39.98 -23.18 8.27
N PRO A 22 40.59 -22.07 8.71
CA PRO A 22 40.04 -21.27 9.79
C PRO A 22 38.72 -20.64 9.32
N PHE A 23 37.63 -21.05 9.95
CA PHE A 23 36.27 -20.52 9.80
C PHE A 23 36.13 -19.01 10.05
N SER A 24 37.21 -18.33 10.47
CA SER A 24 37.23 -16.91 10.82
C SER A 24 37.30 -15.95 9.62
N SER A 25 37.58 -16.42 8.39
CA SER A 25 37.80 -15.52 7.25
C SER A 25 36.54 -15.05 6.53
N LEU A 26 35.40 -15.72 6.71
CA LEU A 26 34.12 -15.35 6.05
C LEU A 26 33.28 -14.35 6.87
N LEU A 27 33.53 -14.24 8.18
CA LEU A 27 32.84 -13.28 9.04
C LEU A 27 33.46 -11.88 8.98
N ALA A 28 34.75 -11.78 8.66
CA ALA A 28 35.47 -10.51 8.59
C ALA A 28 35.11 -9.66 7.35
N THR A 29 34.73 -10.29 6.23
CA THR A 29 34.38 -9.59 4.99
C THR A 29 33.02 -8.90 5.05
N ARG A 30 32.00 -9.50 5.70
CA ARG A 30 30.70 -8.85 5.92
C ARG A 30 30.75 -7.68 6.90
N ALA A 31 31.69 -7.70 7.84
CA ALA A 31 31.85 -6.62 8.81
C ALA A 31 32.41 -5.33 8.18
N LEU A 32 33.15 -5.41 7.08
CA LEU A 32 33.80 -4.26 6.43
C LEU A 32 32.87 -3.42 5.54
N GLU A 33 31.79 -4.00 5.00
CA GLU A 33 30.75 -3.23 4.27
C GLU A 33 29.96 -2.30 5.20
N SER A 34 29.78 -2.70 6.46
CA SER A 34 29.00 -1.97 7.48
C SER A 34 29.63 -0.66 7.99
N PHE A 35 30.83 -0.28 7.52
CA PHE A 35 31.55 0.92 7.97
C PHE A 35 31.61 2.05 6.93
N GLN A 36 30.96 1.89 5.78
CA GLN A 36 30.81 3.00 4.83
C GLN A 36 29.63 3.89 5.25
N PRO A 37 29.69 5.21 5.04
CA PRO A 37 28.51 6.06 5.15
C PRO A 37 27.40 5.51 4.26
N GLU A 38 26.23 5.29 4.84
CA GLU A 38 25.07 4.82 4.08
C GLU A 38 24.63 5.89 3.09
N GLY A 39 24.38 5.46 1.85
CA GLY A 39 23.80 6.30 0.81
C GLY A 39 22.28 6.33 0.90
N GLN A 40 21.67 7.39 0.39
CA GLN A 40 20.23 7.39 0.15
C GLN A 40 19.89 6.41 -0.95
N ILE A 41 18.93 5.52 -0.69
CA ILE A 41 18.39 4.57 -1.68
C ILE A 41 17.07 5.13 -2.18
N ASP A 42 16.97 5.38 -3.48
CA ASP A 42 15.68 5.72 -4.09
C ASP A 42 14.76 4.50 -4.10
N SER A 43 13.49 4.71 -3.76
CA SER A 43 12.46 3.69 -3.85
C SER A 43 12.28 3.26 -5.32
N VAL A 44 12.44 1.97 -5.58
CA VAL A 44 12.21 1.37 -6.91
C VAL A 44 11.10 0.33 -6.78
N TRP A 45 9.93 0.64 -7.35
CA TRP A 45 8.87 -0.34 -7.51
C TRP A 45 9.08 -1.11 -8.80
N ARG A 46 9.44 -2.38 -8.70
CA ARG A 46 9.75 -3.19 -9.88
C ARG A 46 8.49 -3.40 -10.72
N ILE A 47 8.66 -3.45 -12.04
CA ILE A 47 7.57 -3.70 -13.00
C ILE A 47 7.84 -5.04 -13.67
N HIS A 48 6.94 -6.01 -13.50
CA HIS A 48 7.04 -7.37 -14.01
C HIS A 48 7.11 -7.41 -15.55
N GLU A 49 7.66 -8.48 -16.11
CA GLU A 49 7.81 -8.67 -17.56
C GLU A 49 6.49 -8.82 -18.32
N SER A 50 5.39 -9.12 -17.61
CA SER A 50 4.04 -9.15 -18.18
C SER A 50 3.58 -7.79 -18.71
N CYS A 51 4.23 -6.71 -18.28
CA CYS A 51 3.96 -5.36 -18.76
C CYS A 51 4.72 -5.06 -20.06
N ASN A 52 3.97 -4.79 -21.13
CA ASN A 52 4.53 -4.35 -22.40
C ASN A 52 5.17 -2.94 -22.31
N GLY A 53 5.86 -2.50 -23.36
CA GLY A 53 6.59 -1.23 -23.36
C GLY A 53 5.70 0.00 -23.05
N THR A 54 4.48 0.03 -23.56
CA THR A 54 3.53 1.13 -23.33
C THR A 54 3.03 1.13 -21.88
N GLN A 55 2.62 -0.03 -21.36
CA GLN A 55 2.18 -0.18 -19.97
C GLN A 55 3.31 0.22 -19.00
N ARG A 56 4.54 -0.24 -19.27
CA ARG A 56 5.73 0.13 -18.49
C ARG A 56 5.97 1.63 -18.50
N ALA A 57 5.89 2.29 -19.65
CA ALA A 57 6.06 3.75 -19.74
C ALA A 57 5.01 4.51 -18.92
N GLN A 58 3.74 4.10 -18.98
CA GLN A 58 2.66 4.72 -18.19
C GLN A 58 2.84 4.48 -16.69
N ILE A 59 3.17 3.25 -16.27
CA ILE A 59 3.44 2.94 -14.86
C ILE A 59 4.64 3.73 -14.37
N SER A 60 5.74 3.79 -15.12
CA SER A 60 6.92 4.58 -14.74
C SER A 60 6.57 6.06 -14.56
N SER A 61 5.80 6.64 -15.48
CA SER A 61 5.31 8.02 -15.34
C SER A 61 4.43 8.19 -14.09
N GLY A 62 3.56 7.22 -13.80
CA GLY A 62 2.74 7.21 -12.60
C GLY A 62 3.57 7.12 -11.31
N ILE A 63 4.62 6.30 -11.28
CA ILE A 63 5.55 6.20 -10.14
C ILE A 63 6.27 7.55 -9.92
N ASP A 64 6.70 8.21 -11.00
CA ASP A 64 7.32 9.53 -10.90
C ASP A 64 6.33 10.57 -10.34
N ASP A 65 5.07 10.52 -10.77
CA ASP A 65 4.00 11.38 -10.24
C ASP A 65 3.68 11.09 -8.77
N MET A 66 3.66 9.82 -8.38
CA MET A 66 3.54 9.39 -6.98
C MET A 66 4.66 10.01 -6.13
N LYS A 67 5.91 9.94 -6.61
CA LYS A 67 7.06 10.56 -5.94
C LYS A 67 6.96 12.07 -5.87
N LYS A 68 6.45 12.75 -6.91
CA LYS A 68 6.20 14.20 -6.88
C LYS A 68 5.19 14.58 -5.80
N LEU A 69 4.10 13.82 -5.68
CA LEU A 69 3.09 14.04 -4.62
C LEU A 69 3.71 13.88 -3.23
N ALA A 70 4.43 12.78 -2.98
CA ALA A 70 5.05 12.53 -1.68
C ALA A 70 6.15 13.55 -1.34
N HIS A 71 7.07 13.86 -2.26
CA HIS A 71 8.05 14.92 -2.04
C HIS A 71 7.41 16.28 -1.77
N ASN A 72 6.32 16.60 -2.46
CA ASN A 72 5.58 17.83 -2.19
C ASN A 72 5.01 17.84 -0.77
N SER A 73 4.37 16.74 -0.35
CA SER A 73 3.81 16.59 1.00
C SER A 73 4.87 16.71 2.08
N ILE A 74 6.01 16.02 1.94
CA ILE A 74 7.16 16.11 2.86
C ILE A 74 7.59 17.57 3.00
N ASN A 75 7.87 18.22 1.87
CA ASN A 75 8.33 19.61 1.88
C ASN A 75 7.28 20.56 2.46
N HIS A 76 6.00 20.33 2.21
CA HIS A 76 4.93 21.15 2.77
C HIS A 76 4.89 21.02 4.30
N ILE A 77 4.86 19.80 4.84
CA ILE A 77 4.81 19.55 6.29
C ILE A 77 6.05 20.09 6.99
N LEU A 78 7.24 19.94 6.40
CA LEU A 78 8.48 20.43 6.99
C LEU A 78 8.57 21.97 7.01
N ASN A 79 8.02 22.65 6.01
CA ASN A 79 8.03 24.12 5.95
C ASN A 79 6.89 24.75 6.74
N TYR A 80 5.75 24.07 6.85
CA TYR A 80 4.53 24.55 7.51
C TYR A 80 3.96 23.47 8.45
N PRO A 81 4.69 23.11 9.52
CA PRO A 81 4.24 22.07 10.42
C PRO A 81 2.95 22.49 11.12
N LYS A 82 1.95 21.60 11.13
CA LYS A 82 0.63 21.81 11.75
C LYS A 82 -0.11 23.05 11.22
N ASP A 83 0.04 23.36 9.94
CA ASP A 83 -0.78 24.40 9.30
C ASP A 83 -2.25 23.96 9.12
N GLU A 84 -3.07 24.84 8.55
CA GLU A 84 -4.49 24.58 8.36
C GLU A 84 -4.76 23.35 7.46
N PHE A 85 -3.89 23.05 6.49
CA PHE A 85 -4.04 21.87 5.64
C PHE A 85 -3.68 20.60 6.39
N PHE A 86 -2.59 20.61 7.17
CA PHE A 86 -2.24 19.46 8.00
C PHE A 86 -3.36 19.16 9.01
N ILE A 87 -3.84 20.18 9.74
CA ILE A 87 -4.91 20.03 10.74
C ILE A 87 -6.20 19.52 10.07
N LYS A 88 -6.53 20.01 8.88
CA LYS A 88 -7.72 19.58 8.13
C LYS A 88 -7.75 18.07 7.86
N TYR A 89 -6.62 17.45 7.52
CA TYR A 89 -6.58 16.03 7.11
C TYR A 89 -6.15 15.07 8.21
N PHE A 90 -5.48 15.56 9.25
CA PHE A 90 -4.91 14.74 10.31
C PHE A 90 -5.37 15.14 11.71
N GLY A 91 -5.94 16.32 11.89
CA GLY A 91 -6.45 16.82 13.16
C GLY A 91 -5.47 17.71 13.92
N GLN A 92 -5.98 18.48 14.88
CA GLN A 92 -5.20 19.46 15.64
C GLN A 92 -4.12 18.80 16.52
N ASP A 93 -4.44 17.64 17.08
CA ASP A 93 -3.57 16.91 17.99
C ASP A 93 -2.60 15.95 17.28
N ALA A 94 -2.70 15.80 15.95
CA ALA A 94 -1.83 14.91 15.19
C ALA A 94 -0.33 15.26 15.30
N ASP A 95 0.49 14.23 15.31
CA ASP A 95 1.94 14.33 15.15
C ASP A 95 2.29 14.30 13.64
N PRO A 96 2.99 15.32 13.10
CA PRO A 96 3.44 15.31 11.71
C PRO A 96 4.55 14.30 11.43
N ALA A 97 5.31 13.83 12.43
CA ALA A 97 6.47 12.98 12.20
C ALA A 97 6.13 11.63 11.53
N PRO A 98 5.10 10.87 11.96
CA PRO A 98 4.66 9.66 11.25
C PRO A 98 4.28 9.94 9.80
N VAL A 99 3.54 11.02 9.54
CA VAL A 99 3.09 11.39 8.19
C VAL A 99 4.28 11.66 7.26
N VAL A 100 5.28 12.41 7.73
CA VAL A 100 6.54 12.61 7.00
C VAL A 100 7.24 11.28 6.75
N GLY A 101 7.33 10.43 7.79
CA GLY A 101 7.93 9.10 7.69
C GLY A 101 7.29 8.23 6.61
N TYR A 102 5.96 8.17 6.54
CA TYR A 102 5.25 7.39 5.52
C TYR A 102 5.52 7.89 4.09
N TYR A 103 5.55 9.21 3.88
CA TYR A 103 5.93 9.75 2.56
C TYR A 103 7.39 9.51 2.23
N VAL A 104 8.30 9.58 3.22
CA VAL A 104 9.73 9.29 3.06
C VAL A 104 9.93 7.84 2.65
N GLU A 105 9.28 6.90 3.32
CA GLU A 105 9.32 5.47 2.96
C GLU A 105 8.71 5.21 1.58
N LEU A 106 7.76 6.02 1.12
CA LEU A 106 7.24 5.92 -0.24
C LEU A 106 8.31 6.20 -1.30
N VAL A 107 9.13 7.24 -1.08
CA VAL A 107 10.08 7.77 -2.07
C VAL A 107 11.49 7.23 -1.94
N TYR A 108 11.88 6.77 -0.75
CA TYR A 108 13.21 6.25 -0.43
C TYR A 108 13.13 4.88 0.23
N GLY A 109 14.27 4.22 0.38
CA GLY A 109 14.41 2.93 1.07
C GLY A 109 14.22 1.73 0.14
N ASN A 110 14.79 0.60 0.56
CA ASN A 110 14.72 -0.65 -0.17
C ASN A 110 13.28 -1.20 -0.16
N LYS A 111 12.72 -1.44 -1.35
CA LYS A 111 11.36 -1.98 -1.53
C LYS A 111 11.31 -3.49 -1.68
N GLY A 112 12.40 -4.17 -1.36
CA GLY A 112 12.48 -5.62 -1.32
C GLY A 112 11.95 -6.24 -2.60
N ASP A 113 10.93 -7.08 -2.46
CA ASP A 113 10.32 -7.78 -3.58
C ASP A 113 9.08 -7.11 -4.18
N ALA A 114 8.76 -5.87 -3.77
CA ALA A 114 7.61 -5.14 -4.27
C ALA A 114 7.55 -5.11 -5.81
N LEU A 115 6.41 -5.51 -6.37
CA LEU A 115 6.26 -5.77 -7.81
C LEU A 115 4.88 -5.32 -8.34
N LEU A 116 4.90 -4.56 -9.42
CA LEU A 116 3.73 -4.23 -10.24
C LEU A 116 3.60 -5.20 -11.41
N ARG A 117 2.40 -5.71 -11.65
CA ARG A 117 2.08 -6.70 -12.67
C ARG A 117 1.02 -6.19 -13.64
N CYS A 118 1.08 -6.63 -14.90
CA CYS A 118 0.07 -6.32 -15.92
C CYS A 118 -0.71 -7.56 -16.40
N ASP A 119 -0.27 -8.75 -15.98
CA ASP A 119 -1.07 -9.97 -16.03
C ASP A 119 -2.03 -10.04 -14.85
N ASN A 120 -3.04 -10.90 -14.94
CA ASN A 120 -4.13 -11.00 -13.98
C ASN A 120 -4.18 -12.43 -13.37
N PRO A 121 -3.17 -12.81 -12.55
CA PRO A 121 -3.04 -14.17 -12.04
C PRO A 121 -4.21 -14.61 -11.15
N ASP A 122 -4.87 -13.67 -10.48
CA ASP A 122 -6.01 -13.95 -9.58
C ASP A 122 -7.37 -13.78 -10.28
N ASP A 123 -7.36 -13.47 -11.58
CA ASP A 123 -8.54 -13.23 -12.41
C ASP A 123 -9.49 -12.10 -11.91
N ASN A 124 -9.01 -11.21 -11.02
CA ASN A 124 -9.85 -10.16 -10.43
C ASN A 124 -10.06 -8.94 -11.36
N CYS A 125 -9.20 -8.73 -12.38
CA CYS A 125 -9.44 -7.69 -13.40
C CYS A 125 -10.65 -7.95 -14.30
N ARG A 126 -11.37 -9.06 -14.13
CA ARG A 126 -12.67 -9.29 -14.78
C ARG A 126 -13.77 -8.36 -14.29
N LEU A 127 -13.58 -7.73 -13.13
CA LEU A 127 -14.54 -6.79 -12.55
C LEU A 127 -14.42 -5.44 -13.29
N PRO A 128 -15.52 -4.95 -13.90
CA PRO A 128 -15.44 -3.87 -14.90
C PRO A 128 -14.96 -2.54 -14.34
N GLU A 129 -15.15 -2.29 -13.05
CA GLU A 129 -14.74 -1.04 -12.38
C GLU A 129 -13.33 -1.13 -11.75
N TRP A 130 -12.68 -2.29 -11.81
CA TRP A 130 -11.38 -2.48 -11.16
C TRP A 130 -10.24 -1.97 -12.02
N ASN A 131 -9.62 -0.89 -11.57
CA ASN A 131 -8.38 -0.37 -12.13
C ASN A 131 -7.14 -1.23 -11.82
N GLY A 132 -7.23 -2.11 -10.83
CA GLY A 132 -6.12 -2.91 -10.33
C GLY A 132 -6.39 -3.37 -8.91
N HIS A 133 -5.60 -4.30 -8.39
CA HIS A 133 -5.76 -4.81 -7.04
C HIS A 133 -4.43 -5.22 -6.42
N TRP A 134 -4.33 -5.10 -5.10
CA TRP A 134 -3.29 -5.77 -4.33
C TRP A 134 -3.64 -7.27 -4.24
N ARG A 135 -2.64 -8.15 -4.35
CA ARG A 135 -2.87 -9.60 -4.39
C ARG A 135 -3.11 -10.23 -3.00
N GLY A 136 -2.95 -9.46 -1.93
CA GLY A 136 -3.18 -9.96 -0.56
C GLY A 136 -2.37 -11.20 -0.23
N ASN A 137 -3.00 -12.17 0.41
CA ASN A 137 -2.38 -13.43 0.82
C ASN A 137 -1.86 -14.30 -0.34
N ASN A 138 -2.28 -14.05 -1.59
CA ASN A 138 -1.74 -14.77 -2.75
C ASN A 138 -0.31 -14.34 -3.09
N ALA A 139 0.04 -13.07 -2.85
CA ALA A 139 1.39 -12.50 -2.96
C ALA A 139 1.41 -11.07 -2.38
N THR A 140 1.79 -10.94 -1.11
CA THR A 140 1.67 -9.67 -0.36
C THR A 140 2.55 -8.54 -0.91
N ALA A 141 3.64 -8.87 -1.61
CA ALA A 141 4.52 -7.89 -2.25
C ALA A 141 4.02 -7.43 -3.65
N GLU A 142 2.90 -7.99 -4.15
CA GLU A 142 2.49 -7.82 -5.54
C GLU A 142 1.19 -7.04 -5.69
N THR A 143 1.18 -6.14 -6.66
CA THR A 143 -0.02 -5.40 -7.09
C THR A 143 -0.21 -5.56 -8.59
N VAL A 144 -1.45 -5.83 -9.00
CA VAL A 144 -1.87 -5.93 -10.40
C VAL A 144 -2.45 -4.60 -10.86
N ILE A 145 -2.02 -4.14 -12.04
CA ILE A 145 -2.61 -3.02 -12.77
C ILE A 145 -3.47 -3.58 -13.90
N CYS A 146 -4.79 -3.39 -13.80
CA CYS A 146 -5.75 -3.87 -14.79
C CYS A 146 -5.79 -2.95 -16.02
N GLU A 147 -6.27 -3.47 -17.15
CA GLU A 147 -6.32 -2.73 -18.43
C GLU A 147 -7.05 -1.38 -18.33
N LEU A 148 -8.10 -1.33 -17.51
CA LEU A 148 -8.87 -0.10 -17.25
C LEU A 148 -7.97 1.06 -16.83
N SER A 149 -6.91 0.81 -16.07
CA SER A 149 -5.99 1.87 -15.63
C SER A 149 -5.32 2.61 -16.78
N TYR A 150 -4.92 1.89 -17.83
CA TYR A 150 -4.19 2.50 -18.96
C TYR A 150 -5.07 3.39 -19.85
N VAL A 151 -6.40 3.30 -19.70
CA VAL A 151 -7.36 4.07 -20.48
C VAL A 151 -8.13 5.11 -19.66
N THR A 152 -8.24 4.93 -18.34
CA THR A 152 -8.99 5.86 -17.47
C THR A 152 -8.11 6.71 -16.55
N ARG A 153 -6.94 6.22 -16.12
CA ARG A 153 -6.07 7.01 -15.22
C ARG A 153 -5.46 8.19 -15.95
N ARG A 154 -5.42 9.32 -15.26
CA ARG A 154 -4.88 10.58 -15.79
C ARG A 154 -3.47 10.82 -15.24
N PRO A 155 -2.57 11.42 -16.03
CA PRO A 155 -1.27 11.83 -15.52
C PRO A 155 -1.42 13.08 -14.63
N LEU A 156 -0.49 13.31 -13.71
CA LEU A 156 -0.65 14.32 -12.65
C LEU A 156 -0.69 15.75 -13.18
N GLU A 157 -0.09 16.05 -14.34
CA GLU A 157 -0.17 17.38 -14.96
C GLU A 157 -1.60 17.79 -15.35
N LYS A 158 -2.54 16.84 -15.40
CA LYS A 158 -3.96 17.12 -15.61
C LYS A 158 -4.72 17.42 -14.31
N LEU A 159 -4.07 17.42 -13.15
CA LEU A 159 -4.73 17.75 -11.89
C LEU A 159 -5.39 19.13 -11.96
N CYS A 160 -6.61 19.23 -11.44
CA CYS A 160 -7.48 20.42 -11.54
C CYS A 160 -7.97 20.80 -12.94
N SER A 161 -7.74 19.96 -13.94
CA SER A 161 -8.33 20.15 -15.28
C SER A 161 -9.64 19.38 -15.44
N ALA A 162 -10.37 19.70 -16.51
CA ALA A 162 -11.60 19.00 -16.90
C ALA A 162 -12.67 18.91 -15.79
N GLY A 163 -12.71 19.92 -14.91
CA GLY A 163 -13.72 20.02 -13.86
C GLY A 163 -13.51 19.11 -12.65
N PHE A 164 -12.33 18.48 -12.50
CA PHE A 164 -12.05 17.63 -11.34
C PHE A 164 -12.18 18.40 -10.02
N GLN A 165 -12.87 17.78 -9.06
CA GLN A 165 -13.09 18.29 -7.71
C GLN A 165 -12.66 17.22 -6.70
N LEU A 166 -11.54 17.46 -6.00
CA LEU A 166 -10.97 16.51 -5.06
C LEU A 166 -11.94 16.12 -3.94
N GLY A 167 -12.84 17.01 -3.55
CA GLY A 167 -13.82 16.76 -2.50
C GLY A 167 -14.99 15.86 -2.89
N THR A 168 -15.18 15.56 -4.18
CA THR A 168 -16.30 14.76 -4.68
C THR A 168 -15.89 13.63 -5.63
N ASP A 169 -14.79 13.81 -6.35
CA ASP A 169 -14.29 12.86 -7.34
C ASP A 169 -13.27 11.91 -6.71
N ASN A 170 -13.12 10.72 -7.31
CA ASN A 170 -12.17 9.73 -6.85
C ASN A 170 -10.70 10.24 -6.98
N PRO A 171 -9.94 10.38 -5.87
CA PRO A 171 -8.56 10.86 -5.90
C PRO A 171 -7.63 9.95 -6.72
N SER A 172 -7.91 8.64 -6.76
CA SER A 172 -7.18 7.67 -7.57
C SER A 172 -7.40 7.84 -9.07
N LEU A 173 -8.25 8.78 -9.54
CA LEU A 173 -8.31 9.11 -10.97
C LEU A 173 -6.94 9.49 -11.55
N TYR A 174 -6.07 10.11 -10.75
CA TYR A 174 -4.69 10.41 -11.14
C TYR A 174 -3.77 9.25 -10.85
N PHE A 175 -3.02 8.78 -11.84
CA PHE A 175 -2.28 7.53 -11.75
C PHE A 175 -1.24 7.54 -10.62
N GLY A 176 -0.55 8.67 -10.41
CA GLY A 176 0.37 8.80 -9.28
C GLY A 176 -0.30 8.70 -7.90
N ALA A 177 -1.54 9.19 -7.77
CA ALA A 177 -2.32 9.04 -6.54
C ALA A 177 -2.86 7.61 -6.36
N ASP A 178 -3.27 6.95 -7.44
CA ASP A 178 -3.65 5.53 -7.42
C ASP A 178 -2.47 4.63 -7.02
N LEU A 179 -1.28 4.89 -7.56
CA LEU A 179 -0.07 4.15 -7.18
C LEU A 179 0.34 4.44 -5.74
N MET A 180 0.17 5.67 -5.24
CA MET A 180 0.36 5.99 -3.82
C MET A 180 -0.55 5.13 -2.93
N HIS A 181 -1.83 5.09 -3.25
CA HIS A 181 -2.82 4.26 -2.54
C HIS A 181 -2.42 2.78 -2.57
N ARG A 182 -2.02 2.26 -3.73
CA ARG A 182 -1.58 0.86 -3.87
C ARG A 182 -0.31 0.56 -3.08
N ALA A 183 0.65 1.49 -3.05
CA ALA A 183 1.89 1.31 -2.31
C ALA A 183 1.62 1.14 -0.82
N PHE A 184 0.62 1.84 -0.27
CA PHE A 184 0.25 1.72 1.12
C PHE A 184 -0.30 0.35 1.53
N HIS A 185 -0.81 -0.43 0.56
CA HIS A 185 -1.18 -1.84 0.77
C HIS A 185 0.02 -2.80 0.77
N VAL A 186 1.17 -2.39 0.23
CA VAL A 186 2.35 -3.26 0.08
C VAL A 186 3.25 -3.12 1.31
N PRO A 187 3.49 -4.19 2.09
CA PRO A 187 4.22 -4.12 3.36
C PRO A 187 5.62 -3.49 3.27
N GLU A 188 6.32 -3.66 2.14
CA GLU A 188 7.65 -3.10 1.91
C GLU A 188 7.69 -1.57 1.81
N PHE A 189 6.53 -0.91 1.66
CA PHE A 189 6.45 0.55 1.59
C PHE A 189 6.15 1.21 2.93
N VAL A 190 5.32 0.62 3.79
CA VAL A 190 4.86 1.28 5.03
C VAL A 190 4.68 0.33 6.21
N HIS A 191 5.17 -0.91 6.12
CA HIS A 191 5.20 -1.88 7.23
C HIS A 191 3.84 -2.06 7.92
N GLU A 192 2.78 -2.15 7.12
CA GLU A 192 1.40 -2.40 7.58
C GLU A 192 0.87 -1.34 8.56
N LYS A 193 1.42 -0.11 8.52
CA LYS A 193 1.01 1.01 9.39
C LYS A 193 -0.14 1.85 8.84
N ILE A 194 -0.52 1.63 7.59
CA ILE A 194 -1.57 2.40 6.92
C ILE A 194 -2.82 1.52 6.78
N HIS A 195 -3.97 2.11 7.08
CA HIS A 195 -5.26 1.42 7.14
C HIS A 195 -6.36 2.24 6.46
N HIS A 196 -7.50 1.59 6.20
CA HIS A 196 -8.72 2.21 5.71
C HIS A 196 -9.66 2.54 6.88
N TYR A 197 -9.39 3.64 7.59
CA TYR A 197 -10.27 4.13 8.65
C TYR A 197 -11.43 4.98 8.11
N ALA A 198 -11.17 5.73 7.03
CA ALA A 198 -12.13 6.57 6.35
C ALA A 198 -11.74 6.69 4.88
N ASP A 199 -12.69 6.60 3.96
CA ASP A 199 -12.41 6.52 2.52
C ASP A 199 -12.91 7.73 1.72
N SER A 200 -14.08 8.26 2.06
CA SER A 200 -14.60 9.46 1.39
C SER A 200 -13.94 10.73 1.92
N TYR A 201 -14.00 11.81 1.14
CA TYR A 201 -13.46 13.09 1.55
C TYR A 201 -14.11 13.59 2.86
N ALA A 202 -15.43 13.45 3.00
CA ALA A 202 -16.15 13.88 4.20
C ALA A 202 -15.73 13.05 5.43
N ASP A 203 -15.70 11.72 5.30
CA ASP A 203 -15.30 10.82 6.39
C ASP A 203 -13.85 11.07 6.83
N VAL A 204 -12.96 11.43 5.89
CA VAL A 204 -11.57 11.77 6.19
C VAL A 204 -11.47 13.03 7.05
N LEU A 205 -12.29 14.04 6.78
CA LEU A 205 -12.33 15.26 7.59
C LEU A 205 -12.94 14.98 8.97
N GLU A 206 -14.03 14.21 9.03
CA GLU A 206 -14.63 13.79 10.30
C GLU A 206 -13.66 12.96 11.15
N LEU A 207 -12.92 12.03 10.54
CA LEU A 207 -11.88 11.26 11.21
C LEU A 207 -10.79 12.15 11.80
N ALA A 208 -10.38 13.19 11.07
CA ALA A 208 -9.37 14.15 11.54
C ALA A 208 -9.86 14.96 12.75
N GLU A 209 -11.15 15.33 12.77
CA GLU A 209 -11.76 16.06 13.89
C GLU A 209 -11.88 15.22 15.16
N HIS A 210 -12.10 13.92 15.04
CA HIS A 210 -12.42 13.05 16.18
C HIS A 210 -11.30 12.08 16.60
N ASN A 211 -10.39 11.72 15.70
CA ASN A 211 -9.36 10.71 15.97
C ASN A 211 -8.08 10.95 15.16
N SER A 212 -7.26 11.89 15.62
CA SER A 212 -5.99 12.23 14.98
C SER A 212 -5.00 11.05 14.88
N THR A 213 -5.03 10.10 15.82
CA THR A 213 -4.19 8.90 15.79
C THR A 213 -4.52 8.01 14.60
N ALA A 214 -5.82 7.78 14.37
CA ALA A 214 -6.26 7.02 13.19
C ALA A 214 -6.06 7.83 11.90
N ALA A 215 -6.30 9.14 11.92
CA ALA A 215 -6.17 10.00 10.75
C ALA A 215 -4.75 10.01 10.17
N VAL A 216 -3.70 10.04 11.01
CA VAL A 216 -2.30 9.98 10.51
C VAL A 216 -1.93 8.63 9.90
N GLN A 217 -2.67 7.57 10.21
CA GLN A 217 -2.51 6.21 9.67
C GLN A 217 -3.56 5.88 8.61
N ASN A 218 -4.43 6.84 8.26
CA ASN A 218 -5.48 6.61 7.29
C ASN A 218 -4.98 6.84 5.87
N GLN A 219 -5.20 5.85 5.02
CA GLN A 219 -4.75 5.83 3.65
C GLN A 219 -5.27 7.02 2.84
N HIS A 220 -6.57 7.28 2.91
CA HIS A 220 -7.19 8.37 2.17
C HIS A 220 -6.85 9.74 2.77
N SER A 221 -6.62 9.85 4.09
CA SER A 221 -6.10 11.10 4.68
C SER A 221 -4.77 11.51 4.06
N LEU A 222 -3.84 10.55 3.89
CA LEU A 222 -2.58 10.78 3.18
C LEU A 222 -2.84 11.15 1.70
N GLN A 223 -3.63 10.36 0.99
CA GLN A 223 -3.89 10.58 -0.44
C GLN A 223 -4.53 11.95 -0.73
N TYR A 224 -5.57 12.33 0.03
CA TYR A 224 -6.24 13.62 -0.11
C TYR A 224 -5.33 14.78 0.27
N PHE A 225 -4.59 14.68 1.38
CA PHE A 225 -3.61 15.70 1.76
C PHE A 225 -2.61 15.95 0.63
N ALA A 226 -2.02 14.88 0.09
CA ALA A 226 -1.01 14.99 -0.97
C ALA A 226 -1.54 15.69 -2.23
N LEU A 227 -2.76 15.35 -2.64
CA LEU A 227 -3.41 15.99 -3.79
C LEU A 227 -3.81 17.44 -3.51
N ASP A 228 -4.38 17.76 -2.34
CA ASP A 228 -4.79 19.13 -1.99
C ASP A 228 -3.56 20.06 -1.99
N VAL A 229 -2.52 19.72 -1.23
CA VAL A 229 -1.33 20.58 -1.13
C VAL A 229 -0.55 20.67 -2.45
N TYR A 230 -0.59 19.63 -3.29
CA TYR A 230 0.04 19.69 -4.62
C TYR A 230 -0.80 20.52 -5.60
N SER A 231 -2.13 20.39 -5.57
CA SER A 231 -3.03 21.13 -6.45
C SER A 231 -2.84 22.65 -6.36
N ARG A 232 -2.49 23.14 -5.17
CA ARG A 232 -2.23 24.55 -4.88
C ARG A 232 -0.98 25.11 -5.57
N LYS A 233 -0.09 24.24 -6.06
CA LYS A 233 1.04 24.63 -6.94
C LYS A 233 0.60 24.88 -8.38
N LEU A 234 -0.51 24.28 -8.80
CA LEU A 234 -1.04 24.39 -10.16
C LEU A 234 -2.07 25.52 -10.27
N THR A 235 -2.90 25.68 -9.24
CA THR A 235 -3.93 26.72 -9.17
C THR A 235 -3.91 27.38 -7.79
N LYS A 236 -4.15 28.69 -7.71
CA LYS A 236 -4.02 29.46 -6.45
C LYS A 236 -4.80 28.88 -5.26
N TRP A 237 -5.95 28.26 -5.52
CA TRP A 237 -6.87 27.74 -4.50
C TRP A 237 -6.95 26.22 -4.46
N GLY A 238 -6.15 25.52 -5.26
CA GLY A 238 -6.31 24.10 -5.52
C GLY A 238 -7.58 23.80 -6.32
N CYS A 239 -8.05 22.56 -6.23
CA CYS A 239 -9.28 22.09 -6.87
C CYS A 239 -10.07 21.14 -5.98
N ILE A 240 -10.26 21.53 -4.72
CA ILE A 240 -11.15 20.78 -3.81
C ILE A 240 -12.58 20.73 -4.36
N GLY A 241 -13.05 21.83 -4.94
CA GLY A 241 -14.44 21.97 -5.36
C GLY A 241 -15.38 22.33 -4.21
N ASP A 242 -16.68 22.27 -4.50
CA ASP A 242 -17.72 22.62 -3.54
C ASP A 242 -18.11 21.38 -2.72
N VAL A 243 -17.60 21.29 -1.49
CA VAL A 243 -17.93 20.19 -0.57
C VAL A 243 -19.20 20.54 0.17
N LYS A 244 -20.30 19.85 -0.12
CA LYS A 244 -21.49 19.90 0.73
C LYS A 244 -21.17 19.13 2.01
N GLN A 245 -21.10 19.82 3.15
CA GLN A 245 -21.08 19.14 4.44
C GLN A 245 -22.37 18.32 4.57
N SER A 246 -22.27 17.00 4.48
CA SER A 246 -23.32 16.11 4.93
C SER A 246 -23.32 16.16 6.45
N HIS A 247 -24.05 17.12 7.02
CA HIS A 247 -24.61 16.94 8.35
C HIS A 247 -25.70 15.88 8.25
N ASP A 248 -25.30 14.62 8.11
CA ASP A 248 -26.22 13.52 8.28
C ASP A 248 -26.37 13.32 9.78
N ASP A 249 -27.46 13.88 10.30
CA ASP A 249 -28.05 13.45 11.55
C ASP A 249 -28.25 11.93 11.46
N HIS A 250 -27.30 11.15 11.99
CA HIS A 250 -27.51 9.74 12.32
C HIS A 250 -28.50 9.66 13.49
N ALA A 251 -29.75 10.05 13.22
CA ALA A 251 -30.89 9.58 13.96
C ALA A 251 -30.91 8.06 13.80
N HIS A 252 -30.48 7.37 14.86
CA HIS A 252 -30.71 5.94 15.04
C HIS A 252 -32.20 5.64 14.86
N ALA A 253 -32.57 5.24 13.65
CA ALA A 253 -33.84 4.60 13.39
C ALA A 253 -33.74 3.17 13.95
N SER A 254 -33.85 3.05 15.28
CA SER A 254 -34.17 1.81 15.95
C SER A 254 -35.54 1.35 15.45
N SER A 255 -35.55 0.49 14.44
CA SER A 255 -36.76 -0.20 13.99
C SER A 255 -37.19 -1.18 15.08
N SER A 256 -37.99 -0.68 16.01
CA SER A 256 -38.76 -1.47 16.97
C SER A 256 -39.78 -2.30 16.19
N SER A 257 -39.44 -3.54 15.86
CA SER A 257 -40.44 -4.53 15.42
C SER A 257 -40.73 -5.48 16.56
N ALA A 258 -41.99 -5.47 16.96
CA ALA A 258 -42.55 -6.17 18.11
C ALA A 258 -42.38 -7.69 18.07
N ALA A 259 -42.18 -8.26 19.25
CA ALA A 259 -42.14 -9.70 19.51
C ALA A 259 -43.51 -10.38 19.34
N PRO A 260 -43.52 -11.66 18.95
CA PRO A 260 -44.41 -12.65 19.55
C PRO A 260 -43.64 -13.75 20.30
N ALA A 261 -44.32 -14.33 21.30
CA ALA A 261 -43.80 -15.23 22.34
C ALA A 261 -43.65 -16.70 21.85
N PRO A 262 -43.19 -17.65 22.70
CA PRO A 262 -42.13 -18.60 22.35
C PRO A 262 -42.64 -19.98 21.90
N THR A 263 -41.80 -20.73 21.19
CA THR A 263 -41.97 -22.18 21.03
C THR A 263 -40.60 -22.87 21.16
N SER A 264 -40.62 -24.03 21.80
CA SER A 264 -39.54 -24.76 22.47
C SER A 264 -38.42 -25.35 21.60
N THR A 265 -37.25 -25.47 22.24
CA THR A 265 -35.91 -26.01 21.89
C THR A 265 -35.85 -27.36 21.15
N PRO A 266 -34.72 -27.75 20.49
CA PRO A 266 -33.49 -28.19 21.19
C PRO A 266 -32.14 -27.71 20.60
N ALA A 267 -31.09 -27.93 21.40
CA ALA A 267 -29.73 -27.40 21.34
C ALA A 267 -28.89 -27.78 20.11
N ALA A 268 -27.96 -26.88 19.73
CA ALA A 268 -26.82 -27.18 18.87
C ALA A 268 -25.52 -26.55 19.40
N THR A 269 -24.45 -27.30 19.25
CA THR A 269 -23.05 -27.24 19.73
C THR A 269 -22.25 -26.00 19.27
N PRO A 270 -21.13 -25.64 19.94
CA PRO A 270 -20.34 -24.46 19.62
C PRO A 270 -19.41 -24.73 18.43
N THR A 271 -19.38 -23.84 17.45
CA THR A 271 -18.35 -23.78 16.39
C THR A 271 -17.53 -22.50 16.56
N PRO A 272 -16.23 -22.52 16.21
CA PRO A 272 -15.24 -21.55 16.68
C PRO A 272 -15.32 -20.21 15.93
N SER A 273 -14.86 -19.14 16.60
CA SER A 273 -14.69 -17.79 16.05
C SER A 273 -14.06 -17.81 14.65
N ALA A 274 -14.77 -17.27 13.68
CA ALA A 274 -14.18 -16.84 12.42
C ALA A 274 -13.19 -15.71 12.69
N ALA A 275 -12.04 -15.76 12.03
CA ALA A 275 -11.05 -14.70 11.98
C ALA A 275 -11.72 -13.37 11.57
N SER A 276 -11.31 -12.28 12.22
CA SER A 276 -11.71 -10.92 11.88
C SER A 276 -11.37 -10.64 10.41
N SER A 277 -12.38 -10.57 9.55
CA SER A 277 -12.24 -10.08 8.18
C SER A 277 -12.28 -8.55 8.19
N ASP A 278 -11.19 -7.90 7.77
CA ASP A 278 -11.12 -6.45 7.59
C ASP A 278 -11.89 -6.09 6.30
N CYS A 279 -13.14 -5.69 6.47
CA CYS A 279 -14.00 -5.25 5.38
C CYS A 279 -14.02 -3.71 5.31
N HIS A 280 -13.87 -3.14 4.11
CA HIS A 280 -14.09 -1.72 3.85
C HIS A 280 -14.99 -1.49 2.64
N THR A 281 -15.63 -0.32 2.60
CA THR A 281 -16.65 0.03 1.60
C THR A 281 -16.16 1.22 0.78
N HIS A 282 -16.09 1.07 -0.54
CA HIS A 282 -15.73 2.14 -1.45
C HIS A 282 -16.88 3.14 -1.63
N ALA A 283 -16.55 4.34 -2.14
CA ALA A 283 -17.51 5.40 -2.45
C ALA A 283 -18.58 5.00 -3.49
N ASP A 284 -18.36 3.93 -4.26
CA ASP A 284 -19.34 3.36 -5.19
C ASP A 284 -20.27 2.31 -4.53
N GLY A 285 -20.10 2.07 -3.23
CA GLY A 285 -20.87 1.10 -2.44
C GLY A 285 -20.34 -0.33 -2.52
N SER A 286 -19.23 -0.59 -3.21
CA SER A 286 -18.61 -1.93 -3.22
C SER A 286 -17.88 -2.24 -1.91
N ILE A 287 -18.01 -3.46 -1.40
CA ILE A 287 -17.38 -3.91 -0.15
C ILE A 287 -16.28 -4.93 -0.47
N HIS A 288 -15.07 -4.70 0.04
CA HIS A 288 -13.98 -5.67 0.01
C HIS A 288 -13.61 -6.11 1.40
N CYS A 289 -13.57 -7.42 1.61
CA CYS A 289 -13.09 -8.05 2.84
C CYS A 289 -11.75 -8.74 2.57
N GLY A 290 -10.70 -8.28 3.22
CA GLY A 290 -9.42 -8.98 3.33
C GLY A 290 -9.44 -9.95 4.51
N THR A 291 -8.82 -11.10 4.34
CA THR A 291 -8.39 -11.95 5.46
C THR A 291 -6.90 -11.75 5.62
N HIS A 292 -6.43 -11.42 6.83
CA HIS A 292 -5.04 -11.66 7.22
C HIS A 292 -4.79 -13.16 7.29
#